data_AF-A0A529MH61-F1
#
_entry.id   AF-A0A529MH61-F1
#
_cell.length_a   1.000
_cell.length_b   1.000
_cell.length_c   1.000
_cell.angle_alpha   90.00
_cell.angle_beta   90.00
_cell.angle_gamma   90.00
#
_symmetry.space_group_name_H-M   'P 1'
#
loop_
_entity.id
_entity.type
_entity.pdbx_description
1 polymer ?
#
loop_
_entity_poly.entity_id
_entity_poly.type
_entity_poly.pdbx_seq_one_letter_code
_entity_poly.pdbx_strand_id
1 'polypeptide(L)'
;VERDALAKLSDALGALPQGADGEAIQNAALNVARRIERYQDHSKQSPEGGPGVSVAFFQMIYQVLIGQERGPRFGSFAALYGIAETRALIERALAGQLAA
;
A
#
# COMPACT_ATOMS: atom_id res chain seq x y z
N VAL A 1 6.23 6.85 10.83
CA VAL A 1 6.39 5.56 10.10
C VAL A 1 5.56 5.58 8.82
N GLU A 2 4.35 6.10 8.89
CA GLU A 2 3.30 6.13 7.87
C GLU A 2 3.73 6.91 6.63
N ARG A 3 4.35 8.09 6.81
CA ARG A 3 4.88 8.90 5.71
C ARG A 3 5.91 8.14 4.87
N ASP A 4 6.87 7.47 5.53
CA ASP A 4 7.90 6.67 4.87
C ASP A 4 7.31 5.41 4.21
N ALA A 5 6.33 4.77 4.86
CA ALA A 5 5.61 3.63 4.29
C ALA A 5 4.86 4.00 3.00
N LEU A 6 4.20 5.16 2.98
CA LEU A 6 3.50 5.68 1.81
C LEU A 6 4.47 6.07 0.69
N ALA A 7 5.60 6.71 1.01
CA ALA A 7 6.63 7.03 0.02
C ALA A 7 7.16 5.75 -0.65
N LYS A 8 7.56 4.75 0.15
CA LYS A 8 8.04 3.45 -0.36
C LYS A 8 6.98 2.69 -1.16
N LEU A 9 5.71 2.82 -0.78
CA LEU A 9 4.60 2.27 -1.56
C LEU A 9 4.51 2.95 -2.93
N SER A 10 4.58 4.28 -2.99
CA SER A 10 4.57 5.01 -4.27
C SER A 10 5.74 4.60 -5.17
N ASP A 11 6.95 4.46 -4.61
CA ASP A 11 8.13 4.03 -5.35
C ASP A 11 7.97 2.60 -5.89
N ALA A 12 7.49 1.67 -5.05
CA ALA A 12 7.26 0.29 -5.45
C ALA A 12 6.20 0.17 -6.55
N LEU A 13 5.12 0.95 -6.48
CA LEU A 13 4.11 1.03 -7.52
C LEU A 13 4.68 1.61 -8.83
N GLY A 14 5.54 2.62 -8.74
CA GLY A 14 6.18 3.25 -9.89
C GLY A 14 7.19 2.36 -10.62
N ALA A 15 7.72 1.33 -9.95
CA ALA A 15 8.63 0.35 -10.54
C ALA A 15 7.91 -0.80 -11.26
N LEU A 16 6.58 -0.90 -11.16
CA LEU A 16 5.81 -1.95 -11.83
C LEU A 16 5.68 -1.66 -13.35
N PRO A 17 5.60 -2.71 -14.18
CA PRO A 17 5.32 -2.54 -15.60
C PRO A 17 3.94 -1.90 -15.83
N GLN A 18 3.80 -1.18 -16.94
CA GLN A 18 2.52 -0.64 -17.35
C GLN A 18 1.51 -1.79 -17.53
N GLY A 19 0.31 -1.63 -16.96
CA GLY A 19 -0.73 -2.67 -17.01
C GLY A 19 -0.54 -3.82 -16.03
N ALA A 20 0.33 -3.67 -15.01
CA ALA A 20 0.41 -4.63 -13.91
C ALA A 20 -0.98 -4.90 -13.32
N ASP A 21 -1.30 -6.18 -13.12
CA ASP A 21 -2.58 -6.60 -12.59
C ASP A 21 -2.68 -6.40 -11.07
N GLY A 22 -3.87 -6.66 -10.53
CA GLY A 22 -4.12 -6.51 -9.11
C GLY A 22 -3.31 -7.46 -8.23
N GLU A 23 -2.81 -8.58 -8.75
CA GLU A 23 -1.96 -9.49 -7.99
C GLU A 23 -0.54 -8.95 -7.88
N ALA A 24 0.06 -8.52 -9.00
CA ALA A 24 1.36 -7.88 -9.04
C ALA A 24 1.40 -6.64 -8.12
N ILE A 25 0.37 -5.79 -8.19
CA ILE A 25 0.26 -4.62 -7.32
C ILE A 25 0.12 -5.01 -5.85
N GLN A 26 -0.69 -6.01 -5.54
CA GLN A 26 -0.85 -6.48 -4.16
C GLN A 26 0.48 -7.00 -3.59
N ASN A 27 1.23 -7.76 -4.38
CA ASN A 27 2.52 -8.32 -3.97
C ASN A 27 3.56 -7.22 -3.73
N ALA A 28 3.60 -6.19 -4.59
CA ALA A 28 4.45 -5.02 -4.38
C ALA A 28 4.15 -4.32 -3.05
N ALA A 29 2.87 -4.08 -2.74
CA ALA A 29 2.45 -3.45 -1.49
C ALA A 29 2.80 -4.30 -0.25
N LEU A 30 2.61 -5.63 -0.33
CA LEU A 30 2.99 -6.56 0.74
C LEU A 30 4.50 -6.56 0.97
N ASN A 31 5.30 -6.54 -0.10
CA ASN A 31 6.76 -6.51 -0.03
C ASN A 31 7.29 -5.24 0.65
N VAL A 32 6.63 -4.11 0.46
CA VAL A 32 6.93 -2.88 1.22
C VAL A 32 6.61 -3.08 2.70
N ALA A 33 5.39 -3.54 3.01
CA ALA A 33 4.91 -3.66 4.39
C ALA A 33 5.73 -4.65 5.24
N ARG A 34 6.18 -5.78 4.67
CA ARG A 34 7.00 -6.78 5.39
C ARG A 34 8.30 -6.22 5.96
N ARG A 35 8.82 -5.13 5.39
CA ARG A 35 10.06 -4.49 5.85
C ARG A 35 9.83 -3.46 6.95
N ILE A 36 8.60 -3.28 7.41
CA ILE A 36 8.22 -2.28 8.39
C ILE A 36 7.66 -3.01 9.62
N GLU A 37 8.43 -3.05 10.71
CA GLU A 37 8.08 -3.78 11.95
C GLU A 37 6.66 -3.48 12.44
N ARG A 38 6.22 -2.21 12.37
CA ARG A 38 4.85 -1.79 12.73
C ARG A 38 3.74 -2.55 11.99
N TYR A 39 4.02 -3.03 10.78
CA TYR A 39 3.05 -3.71 9.92
C TYR A 39 3.35 -5.20 9.75
N GLN A 40 4.29 -5.74 10.52
CA GLN A 40 4.52 -7.18 10.57
C GLN A 40 3.44 -7.86 11.42
N ASP A 41 3.03 -9.03 10.98
CA ASP A 41 2.16 -9.94 11.73
C ASP A 41 2.91 -11.25 11.96
N HIS A 42 3.46 -11.41 13.16
CA HIS A 42 4.24 -12.58 13.55
C HIS A 42 3.39 -13.84 13.73
N SER A 43 2.06 -13.73 13.76
CA SER A 43 1.16 -14.89 13.75
C SER A 43 0.97 -15.48 12.36
N LYS A 44 1.41 -14.77 11.31
CA LYS A 44 1.31 -15.18 9.91
C LYS A 44 2.71 -15.39 9.35
N GLN A 45 2.83 -16.33 8.42
CA GLN A 45 4.06 -16.58 7.70
C GLN A 45 3.98 -16.00 6.28
N SER A 46 4.98 -15.22 5.88
CA SER A 46 5.13 -14.74 4.51
C SER A 46 5.54 -15.90 3.58
N PRO A 47 5.14 -15.89 2.29
CA PRO A 47 5.63 -16.84 1.29
C PRO A 47 7.15 -16.89 1.16
N GLU A 48 7.84 -15.78 1.47
CA GLU A 48 9.30 -15.67 1.42
C GLU A 48 9.99 -16.02 2.76
N GLY A 49 9.23 -16.50 3.74
CA GLY A 49 9.68 -16.65 5.12
C GLY A 49 9.58 -15.35 5.93
N GLY A 50 9.64 -15.47 7.26
CA GLY A 50 9.42 -14.35 8.18
C GLY A 50 7.94 -13.97 8.39
N PRO A 51 7.67 -12.85 9.09
CA PRO A 51 6.31 -12.46 9.45
C PRO A 51 5.47 -12.06 8.23
N GLY A 52 4.17 -12.31 8.32
CA GLY A 52 3.18 -11.82 7.37
C GLY A 52 2.95 -10.31 7.50
N VAL A 53 1.94 -9.81 6.78
CA VAL A 53 1.54 -8.39 6.82
C VAL A 53 0.27 -8.23 7.63
N SER A 54 0.30 -7.30 8.58
CA SER A 54 -0.86 -6.88 9.36
C SER A 54 -1.85 -6.10 8.50
N VAL A 55 -3.15 -6.32 8.74
CA VAL A 55 -4.23 -5.56 8.10
C VAL A 55 -4.14 -4.06 8.39
N ALA A 56 -3.48 -3.68 9.49
CA ALA A 56 -3.24 -2.29 9.88
C ALA A 56 -2.50 -1.47 8.79
N PHE A 57 -1.70 -2.12 7.94
CA PHE A 57 -1.06 -1.45 6.80
C PHE A 57 -2.10 -0.94 5.79
N PHE A 58 -3.04 -1.80 5.41
CA PHE A 58 -4.09 -1.46 4.45
C PHE A 58 -5.12 -0.50 5.06
N GLN A 59 -5.44 -0.66 6.34
CA GLN A 59 -6.27 0.31 7.07
C GLN A 59 -5.62 1.70 7.06
N MET A 60 -4.30 1.78 7.29
CA MET A 60 -3.58 3.05 7.21
C MET A 60 -3.66 3.67 5.81
N ILE A 61 -3.46 2.88 4.76
CA ILE A 61 -3.57 3.37 3.37
C ILE A 61 -4.97 3.94 3.13
N TYR A 62 -6.02 3.21 3.48
CA TYR A 62 -7.39 3.67 3.24
C TYR A 62 -7.78 4.87 4.10
N GLN A 63 -7.37 4.88 5.36
CA GLN A 63 -7.65 6.00 6.24
C GLN A 63 -6.98 7.28 5.73
N VAL A 64 -5.72 7.18 5.30
CA VAL A 64 -4.96 8.35 4.84
C VAL A 64 -5.42 8.80 3.45
N LEU A 65 -5.59 7.89 2.49
CA LEU A 65 -5.85 8.26 1.09
C LEU A 65 -7.31 8.62 0.82
N ILE A 66 -8.27 8.01 1.54
CA ILE A 66 -9.70 8.14 1.23
C ILE A 66 -10.59 8.37 2.46
N GLY A 67 -10.01 8.50 3.66
CA GLY A 67 -10.78 8.76 4.90
C GLY A 67 -11.67 7.59 5.32
N GLN A 68 -11.39 6.37 4.86
CA GLN A 68 -12.18 5.17 5.19
C GLN A 68 -11.38 4.21 6.06
N GLU A 69 -12.01 3.63 7.08
CA GLU A 69 -11.36 2.65 7.96
C GLU A 69 -10.97 1.34 7.25
N ARG A 70 -11.65 1.03 6.13
CA ARG A 70 -11.47 -0.18 5.33
C ARG A 70 -11.84 0.09 3.88
N GLY A 71 -11.30 -0.74 2.99
CA GLY A 71 -11.59 -0.71 1.56
C GLY A 71 -11.57 -2.11 0.96
N PRO A 72 -11.75 -2.23 -0.37
CA PRO A 72 -11.55 -3.49 -1.09
C PRO A 72 -10.10 -4.00 -0.95
N ARG A 73 -9.75 -5.10 -1.62
CA ARG A 73 -8.36 -5.53 -1.72
C ARG A 73 -7.54 -4.44 -2.44
N PHE A 74 -6.45 -3.98 -1.83
CA PHE A 74 -5.64 -2.86 -2.34
C PHE A 74 -5.17 -3.07 -3.78
N GLY A 75 -4.67 -4.27 -4.11
CA GLY A 75 -4.23 -4.58 -5.47
C GLY A 75 -5.33 -4.42 -6.52
N SER A 76 -6.52 -4.94 -6.26
CA SER A 76 -7.68 -4.80 -7.15
C SER A 76 -8.14 -3.34 -7.27
N PHE A 77 -8.12 -2.59 -6.17
CA PHE A 77 -8.42 -1.16 -6.19
C PHE A 77 -7.45 -0.39 -7.08
N ALA A 78 -6.15 -0.53 -6.84
CA ALA A 78 -5.13 0.20 -7.58
C ALA A 78 -5.06 -0.20 -9.06
N ALA A 79 -5.37 -1.46 -9.40
CA ALA A 79 -5.48 -1.91 -10.78
C ALA A 79 -6.64 -1.23 -11.53
N LEU A 80 -7.79 -1.01 -10.86
CA LEU A 80 -8.96 -0.35 -11.44
C LEU A 80 -8.83 1.18 -11.43
N TYR A 81 -8.27 1.73 -10.36
CA TYR A 81 -8.09 3.18 -10.19
C TYR A 81 -6.92 3.73 -11.02
N GLY A 82 -5.91 2.88 -11.26
CA GLY A 82 -4.70 3.21 -11.99
C GLY A 82 -3.51 3.44 -11.06
N ILE A 83 -2.34 2.93 -11.46
CA ILE A 83 -1.09 3.07 -10.69
C ILE A 83 -0.67 4.54 -10.60
N ALA A 84 -0.77 5.29 -11.71
CA ALA A 84 -0.36 6.70 -11.74
C ALA A 84 -1.24 7.55 -10.82
N GLU A 85 -2.55 7.31 -10.87
CA GLU A 85 -3.57 7.96 -10.07
C GLU A 85 -3.42 7.60 -8.59
N THR A 86 -3.14 6.32 -8.27
CA THR A 86 -2.86 5.87 -6.90
C THR A 86 -1.61 6.56 -6.34
N ARG A 87 -0.54 6.69 -7.14
CA ARG A 87 0.68 7.40 -6.73
C ARG A 87 0.42 8.89 -6.54
N ALA A 88 -0.37 9.52 -7.41
CA ALA A 88 -0.76 10.92 -7.26
C ALA A 88 -1.57 11.15 -5.97
N LEU A 89 -2.46 10.23 -5.58
CA LEU A 89 -3.14 10.30 -4.28
C LEU A 89 -2.16 10.23 -3.10
N ILE A 90 -1.17 9.33 -3.19
CA ILE A 90 -0.12 9.20 -2.18
C ILE A 90 0.70 10.50 -2.10
N GLU A 91 1.09 11.08 -3.22
CA GLU A 91 1.83 12.35 -3.25
C GLU A 91 1.04 13.49 -2.60
N ARG A 92 -0.26 13.59 -2.90
CA ARG A 92 -1.15 14.57 -2.24
C ARG A 92 -1.25 14.33 -0.74
N ALA A 93 -1.34 13.07 -0.29
CA ALA A 93 -1.33 12.74 1.13
C ALA A 93 -0.01 13.17 1.80
N LEU A 94 1.12 12.89 1.16
CA LEU A 94 2.45 13.29 1.62
C LEU A 94 2.63 14.81 1.61
N ALA A 95 1.90 15.54 0.77
CA ALA A 95 1.89 17.00 0.77
C ALA A 95 0.90 17.61 1.79
N GLY A 96 0.09 16.80 2.48
CA GLY A 96 -0.96 17.28 3.38
C GLY A 96 -2.15 17.92 2.64
N GLN A 97 -2.39 17.52 1.39
CA GLN A 97 -3.38 18.11 0.47
C GLN A 97 -4.66 17.28 0.32
N LEU A 98 -4.84 16.26 1.15
CA LEU A 98 -6.11 15.55 1.24
C LEU A 98 -7.00 16.32 2.22
N ALA A 99 -8.24 16.58 1.80
CA ALA A 99 -9.21 17.28 2.64
C ALA A 99 -9.48 16.43 3.91
N ALA A 100 -9.49 17.11 5.06
CA ALA A 100 -9.87 16.51 6.35
C ALA A 100 -11.38 16.36 6.47
#